data_AF-A0A8X6RLX7-F1
#
_entry.id   AF-A0A8X6RLX7-F1
#
_cell.length_a   1.000
_cell.length_b   1.000
_cell.length_c   1.000
_cell.angle_alpha   90.00
_cell.angle_beta   90.00
_cell.angle_gamma   90.00
#
_symmetry.space_group_name_H-M   'P 1'
#
loop_
_entity.id
_entity.type
_entity.pdbx_description
1 polymer ?
#
loop_
_entity_poly.entity_id
_entity_poly.type
_entity_poly.pdbx_seq_one_letter_code
_entity_poly.pdbx_strand_id
1 'polypeptide(L)'
;MIPSQPFNVSMGNFSREKLADENFNIPGNIDLLLGAEIFYEILLPGQTNLLNTKLIFQNTVFGYIASGSIPVSSENKPHCGLIKDNVDLEKTMRRFWEIENVEPETIKNKETIICEEHFKKNHSRDSTGRYIVSMPFKKDPNCLG
;
A
#
# COMPACT_ATOMS: atom_id res chain seq x y z
N MET A 1 9.68 14.05 3.47
CA MET A 1 8.42 14.80 3.66
C MET A 1 8.49 16.02 2.75
N ILE A 2 7.49 16.21 1.90
CA ILE A 2 7.33 17.41 1.08
C ILE A 2 6.84 18.58 1.96
N PRO A 3 7.11 19.85 1.58
CA PRO A 3 6.54 20.99 2.29
C PRO A 3 5.01 20.93 2.24
N SER A 4 4.35 21.18 3.39
CA SER A 4 2.89 21.32 3.47
C SER A 4 2.41 22.72 3.08
N GLN A 5 3.30 23.71 3.12
CA GLN A 5 3.05 25.07 2.68
C GLN A 5 4.26 25.59 1.90
N PRO A 6 4.04 26.46 0.91
CA PRO A 6 5.14 27.07 0.19
C PRO A 6 5.98 27.94 1.11
N PHE A 7 7.30 27.97 0.90
CA PHE A 7 8.19 28.86 1.64
C PHE A 7 9.10 29.67 0.71
N ASN A 8 9.58 30.81 1.23
CA ASN A 8 10.31 31.79 0.45
C ASN A 8 11.76 31.39 0.24
N VAL A 9 12.15 31.06 -0.99
CA VAL A 9 13.53 30.67 -1.32
C VAL A 9 14.54 31.83 -1.34
N SER A 10 14.09 33.08 -1.27
CA SER A 10 14.98 34.24 -1.15
C SER A 10 15.80 34.24 0.16
N MET A 11 15.45 33.37 1.12
CA MET A 11 16.17 33.19 2.38
C MET A 11 17.59 32.61 2.20
N GLY A 12 17.90 32.06 1.02
CA GLY A 12 19.19 31.46 0.73
C GLY A 12 19.60 31.61 -0.73
N ASN A 13 20.92 31.55 -0.97
CA ASN A 13 21.41 31.36 -2.33
C ASN A 13 21.50 29.87 -2.62
N PHE A 14 20.48 29.32 -3.29
CA PHE A 14 20.40 27.91 -3.70
C PHE A 14 21.02 27.64 -5.07
N SER A 15 21.65 28.66 -5.67
CA SER A 15 22.09 28.65 -7.08
C SER A 15 23.42 27.96 -7.31
N ARG A 16 24.06 27.37 -6.28
CA ARG A 16 25.39 26.78 -6.42
C ARG A 16 25.39 25.31 -6.80
N GLU A 17 24.26 24.62 -6.68
CA GLU A 17 24.16 23.19 -6.89
C GLU A 17 22.90 22.80 -7.68
N LYS A 18 22.99 21.76 -8.52
CA LYS A 18 21.83 21.22 -9.23
C LYS A 18 20.91 20.51 -8.23
N LEU A 19 19.75 21.10 -7.97
CA LEU A 19 18.73 20.51 -7.11
C LEU A 19 18.08 19.29 -7.79
N ALA A 20 17.69 18.30 -6.99
CA ALA A 20 16.90 17.17 -7.47
C ALA A 20 15.46 17.58 -7.82
N ASP A 21 14.95 18.60 -7.14
CA ASP A 21 13.66 19.23 -7.39
C ASP A 21 13.82 20.76 -7.36
N GLU A 22 13.65 21.41 -8.52
CA GLU A 22 13.74 22.87 -8.63
C GLU A 22 12.58 23.58 -7.90
N ASN A 23 11.48 22.88 -7.66
CA ASN A 23 10.29 23.39 -6.97
C ASN A 23 10.15 22.82 -5.56
N PHE A 24 11.25 22.39 -4.92
CA PHE A 24 11.27 21.77 -3.59
C PHE A 24 10.60 22.61 -2.48
N ASN A 25 10.43 23.91 -2.72
CA ASN A 25 9.80 24.85 -1.80
C ASN A 25 8.29 24.99 -1.99
N ILE A 26 7.70 24.30 -2.96
CA ILE A 26 6.29 24.35 -3.31
C ILE A 26 5.68 22.96 -3.04
N PRO A 27 4.54 22.86 -2.33
CA PRO A 27 3.84 21.58 -2.17
C PRO A 27 3.44 20.98 -3.53
N GLY A 28 3.69 19.69 -3.72
CA GLY A 28 3.42 18.98 -4.98
C GLY A 28 3.01 17.53 -4.76
N ASN A 29 2.67 16.84 -5.85
CA ASN A 29 2.39 15.41 -5.83
C ASN A 29 3.69 14.61 -5.64
N ILE A 30 3.58 13.41 -5.07
CA ILE A 30 4.71 12.49 -4.97
C ILE A 30 4.74 11.63 -6.23
N ASP A 31 5.79 11.76 -7.03
CA ASP A 31 5.95 10.98 -8.27
C ASP A 31 6.52 9.57 -8.01
N LEU A 32 7.39 9.43 -7.00
CA LEU A 32 8.08 8.18 -6.69
C LEU A 32 8.35 8.05 -5.18
N LEU A 33 8.14 6.84 -4.65
CA LEU A 33 8.57 6.43 -3.31
C LEU A 33 9.81 5.53 -3.43
N LEU A 34 10.90 5.94 -2.78
CA LEU A 34 12.14 5.16 -2.71
C LEU A 34 12.14 4.32 -1.44
N GLY A 35 12.44 3.03 -1.59
CA GLY A 35 12.60 2.10 -0.46
C GLY A 35 13.80 2.45 0.41
N ALA A 36 13.77 2.00 1.67
CA ALA A 36 14.87 2.24 2.61
C ALA A 36 16.15 1.48 2.21
N GLU A 37 16.00 0.39 1.46
CA GLU A 37 17.08 -0.45 0.96
C GLU A 37 18.09 0.31 0.08
N ILE A 38 17.63 1.30 -0.69
CA ILE A 38 18.49 2.10 -1.59
C ILE A 38 18.93 3.44 -0.97
N PHE A 39 18.47 3.75 0.25
CA PHE A 39 18.68 5.06 0.86
C PHE A 39 20.17 5.45 0.94
N TYR A 40 21.03 4.53 1.38
CA TYR A 40 22.46 4.80 1.50
C TYR A 40 23.20 4.75 0.16
N GLU A 41 22.63 4.10 -0.86
CA GLU A 41 23.24 3.98 -2.18
C GLU A 41 23.11 5.28 -2.98
N ILE A 42 22.02 6.02 -2.78
CA ILE A 42 21.78 7.28 -3.49
C ILE A 42 22.51 8.48 -2.89
N LEU A 43 23.01 8.37 -1.66
CA LEU A 43 23.72 9.46 -0.97
C LEU A 43 25.13 9.62 -1.53
N LEU A 44 25.49 10.86 -1.86
CA LEU A 44 26.82 11.23 -2.32
C LEU A 44 27.53 12.11 -1.28
N PRO A 45 28.87 12.16 -1.31
CA PRO A 45 29.61 13.17 -0.56
C PRO A 45 29.16 14.59 -0.95
N GLY A 46 29.02 15.45 0.07
CA GLY A 46 28.60 16.84 -0.11
C GLY A 46 27.35 17.15 0.70
N GLN A 47 27.50 18.05 1.66
CA GLN A 47 26.40 18.57 2.45
C GLN A 47 26.63 20.05 2.71
N THR A 48 25.59 20.87 2.51
CA THR A 48 25.65 22.31 2.80
C THR A 48 24.49 22.69 3.70
N ASN A 49 24.76 23.56 4.67
CA ASN A 49 23.74 24.07 5.59
C ASN A 49 23.39 25.50 5.20
N LEU A 50 22.11 25.82 5.23
CA LEU A 50 21.69 27.20 5.01
C LEU A 50 21.79 27.98 6.32
N LEU A 51 22.53 29.10 6.28
CA LEU A 51 22.74 30.00 7.41
C LEU A 51 21.41 30.42 8.04
N ASN A 52 21.37 30.50 9.37
CA ASN A 52 20.20 30.91 10.16
C ASN A 52 18.93 30.03 10.00
N THR A 53 19.08 28.83 9.44
CA THR A 53 18.01 27.82 9.36
C THR A 53 18.53 26.46 9.82
N LYS A 54 17.63 25.48 9.96
CA LYS A 54 18.03 24.07 10.10
C LYS A 54 17.88 23.31 8.77
N LEU A 55 17.89 24.03 7.64
CA LEU A 55 17.87 23.40 6.33
C LEU A 55 19.25 22.87 5.97
N ILE A 56 19.25 21.64 5.51
CA ILE A 56 20.40 20.87 5.08
C ILE A 56 20.16 20.47 3.63
N PHE A 57 21.15 20.70 2.78
CA PHE A 57 21.17 20.22 1.42
C PHE A 57 22.15 19.06 1.32
N GLN A 58 21.63 17.90 0.95
CA GLN A 58 22.40 16.67 0.84
C GLN A 58 22.57 16.32 -0.64
N ASN A 59 23.81 16.09 -1.06
CA ASN A 59 24.09 15.63 -2.41
C ASN A 59 23.61 14.19 -2.60
N THR A 60 22.94 13.91 -3.71
CA THR A 60 22.48 12.58 -4.09
C THR A 60 22.70 12.35 -5.59
N VAL A 61 22.55 11.11 -6.05
CA VAL A 61 22.61 10.77 -7.48
C VAL A 61 21.59 11.52 -8.35
N PHE A 62 20.52 12.06 -7.74
CA PHE A 62 19.49 12.84 -8.44
C PHE A 62 19.75 14.36 -8.43
N GLY A 63 20.76 14.82 -7.71
CA GLY A 63 20.96 16.23 -7.36
C GLY A 63 20.81 16.47 -5.86
N TYR A 64 20.93 17.71 -5.44
CA TYR A 64 20.81 18.07 -4.04
C TYR A 64 19.35 18.03 -3.56
N ILE A 65 19.10 17.35 -2.44
CA ILE A 65 17.81 17.31 -1.76
C ILE A 65 17.83 18.22 -0.54
N ALA A 66 16.70 18.88 -0.25
CA ALA A 66 16.53 19.69 0.95
C ALA A 66 15.92 18.85 2.09
N SER A 67 16.43 19.02 3.31
CA SER A 67 15.93 18.38 4.52
C SER A 67 16.03 19.32 5.72
N GLY A 68 15.28 19.03 6.78
CA GLY A 68 15.30 19.79 8.03
C GLY A 68 14.08 20.70 8.19
N SER A 69 14.25 21.78 8.96
CA SER A 69 13.14 22.63 9.37
C SER A 69 13.44 24.11 9.16
N ILE A 70 12.43 24.86 8.75
CA ILE A 70 12.47 26.31 8.63
C ILE A 70 11.77 26.89 9.88
N PRO A 71 12.26 28.00 10.45
CA PRO A 71 11.53 28.70 11.50
C PRO A 71 10.21 29.24 10.93
N VAL A 72 9.08 28.62 11.29
CA VAL A 72 7.75 29.14 10.98
C VAL A 72 7.25 29.89 12.20
N SER A 73 6.77 31.12 12.02
CA SER A 73 6.11 31.91 13.06
C SER A 73 4.78 31.24 13.45
N SER A 74 4.88 30.31 14.39
CA SER A 74 3.84 29.76 15.27
C SER A 74 2.41 29.58 14.71
N GLU A 75 2.09 28.34 14.35
CA GLU A 75 0.98 27.63 14.99
C GLU A 75 1.48 26.22 15.32
N ASN A 76 1.53 25.84 16.61
CA ASN A 76 1.86 24.49 17.07
C ASN A 76 0.69 23.54 16.76
N LYS A 77 0.36 23.35 15.49
CA LYS A 77 -0.62 22.34 15.06
C LYS A 77 0.15 21.07 14.71
N PRO A 78 -0.09 19.93 15.38
CA PRO A 78 0.48 18.67 14.95
C PRO A 78 -0.03 18.38 13.53
N HIS A 79 0.90 18.23 12.59
CA HIS A 79 0.59 17.87 11.22
C HIS A 79 0.82 16.36 11.06
N CYS A 80 -0.24 15.62 10.72
CA CYS A 80 -0.16 14.21 10.34
C CYS A 80 -0.26 14.11 8.82
N GLY A 81 0.83 13.72 8.16
CA GLY A 81 0.83 13.44 6.73
C GLY A 81 0.16 12.09 6.46
N LEU A 82 -1.12 12.11 6.13
CA LEU A 82 -1.86 10.91 5.71
C LEU A 82 -1.69 10.75 4.19
N ILE A 83 -0.88 9.78 3.78
CA ILE A 83 -0.82 9.36 2.37
C ILE A 83 -2.06 8.53 2.10
N LYS A 84 -3.10 9.18 1.56
CA LYS A 84 -4.30 8.50 1.09
C LYS A 84 -4.07 8.12 -0.36
N ASP A 85 -3.97 6.83 -0.64
CA ASP A 85 -4.08 6.36 -2.01
C ASP A 85 -5.49 6.71 -2.48
N ASN A 86 -5.60 7.57 -3.50
CA ASN A 86 -6.88 8.11 -3.96
C ASN A 86 -7.68 7.07 -4.76
N VAL A 87 -7.30 5.79 -4.67
CA VAL A 87 -8.15 4.67 -5.03
C VAL A 87 -9.34 4.73 -4.09
N ASP A 88 -10.49 5.05 -4.67
CA ASP A 88 -11.80 5.09 -4.06
C ASP A 88 -11.91 4.02 -2.96
N LEU A 89 -11.73 4.44 -1.71
CA LEU A 89 -11.67 3.55 -0.54
C LEU A 89 -12.92 2.68 -0.52
N GLU A 90 -14.04 3.25 -0.96
CA GLU A 90 -15.31 2.56 -1.13
C GLU A 90 -15.19 1.39 -2.11
N LYS A 91 -14.53 1.57 -3.26
CA LYS A 91 -14.30 0.53 -4.25
C LYS A 91 -13.37 -0.57 -3.73
N THR A 92 -12.31 -0.21 -3.02
CA THR A 92 -11.38 -1.19 -2.41
C THR A 92 -12.07 -2.00 -1.32
N MET A 93 -12.81 -1.33 -0.43
CA MET A 93 -13.59 -1.99 0.61
C MET A 93 -14.69 -2.87 0.01
N ARG A 94 -15.39 -2.40 -1.02
CA ARG A 94 -16.41 -3.18 -1.73
C ARG A 94 -15.82 -4.45 -2.32
N ARG A 95 -14.69 -4.36 -3.03
CA ARG A 95 -14.02 -5.51 -3.64
C ARG A 95 -13.52 -6.50 -2.61
N PHE A 96 -13.04 -6.02 -1.46
CA PHE A 96 -12.68 -6.87 -0.33
C PHE A 96 -13.89 -7.67 0.16
N TRP A 97 -15.02 -6.99 0.38
CA TRP A 97 -16.28 -7.64 0.77
C TRP A 97 -16.84 -8.58 -0.29
N GLU A 98 -16.74 -8.28 -1.58
CA GLU A 98 -17.17 -9.18 -2.67
C GLU A 98 -16.37 -10.49 -2.73
N ILE A 99 -15.08 -10.44 -2.38
CA ILE A 99 -14.21 -11.63 -2.40
C ILE A 99 -14.41 -12.49 -1.15
N GLU A 100 -14.53 -11.86 0.02
CA GLU A 100 -14.65 -12.54 1.32
C GLU A 100 -16.10 -12.95 1.65
N ASN A 101 -17.10 -12.29 1.05
CA ASN A 101 -18.48 -12.72 1.21
C ASN A 101 -18.73 -13.98 0.39
N VAL A 102 -18.88 -15.08 1.10
CA VAL A 102 -19.60 -16.24 0.57
C VAL A 102 -21.07 -15.83 0.48
N GLU A 103 -21.50 -15.31 -0.67
CA GLU A 103 -22.94 -15.19 -0.92
C GLU A 103 -23.58 -16.56 -0.69
N PRO A 104 -24.72 -16.65 0.02
CA PRO A 104 -25.46 -17.91 0.12
C PRO A 104 -25.79 -18.34 -1.31
N GLU A 105 -25.21 -19.46 -1.76
CA GLU A 105 -25.31 -19.91 -3.13
C GLU A 105 -26.78 -19.90 -3.59
N THR A 106 -27.07 -19.09 -4.62
CA THR A 106 -28.33 -19.20 -5.32
C THR A 106 -28.32 -20.53 -6.09
N ILE A 107 -28.99 -21.54 -5.51
CA ILE A 107 -29.10 -22.93 -5.99
C ILE A 107 -29.18 -22.98 -7.51
N LYS A 108 -28.16 -23.57 -8.17
CA LYS A 108 -28.13 -23.73 -9.63
C LYS A 108 -27.63 -25.14 -10.01
N ASN A 109 -28.60 -25.96 -10.39
CA ASN A 109 -28.53 -27.28 -11.04
C ASN A 109 -28.69 -28.52 -10.13
N LYS A 110 -29.39 -29.54 -10.66
CA LYS A 110 -29.78 -30.78 -9.98
C LYS A 110 -28.59 -31.58 -9.44
N GLU A 111 -27.48 -31.55 -10.16
CA GLU A 111 -26.25 -32.25 -9.74
C GLU A 111 -25.70 -31.70 -8.42
N THR A 112 -25.77 -30.39 -8.21
CA THR A 112 -25.31 -29.75 -6.96
C THR A 112 -26.13 -30.20 -5.76
N ILE A 113 -27.45 -30.27 -5.92
CA ILE A 113 -28.38 -30.75 -4.88
C ILE A 113 -28.05 -32.21 -4.53
N ILE A 114 -27.87 -33.07 -5.53
CA ILE A 114 -27.53 -34.50 -5.33
C ILE A 114 -26.18 -34.64 -4.61
N CYS A 115 -25.17 -33.86 -5.01
CA CYS A 115 -23.86 -33.86 -4.36
C CYS A 115 -23.94 -33.39 -2.91
N GLU A 116 -24.72 -32.34 -2.62
CA GLU A 116 -24.88 -31.80 -1.26
C GLU A 116 -25.62 -32.80 -0.35
N GLU A 117 -26.72 -33.40 -0.82
CA GLU A 117 -27.43 -34.44 -0.08
C GLU A 117 -26.55 -35.68 0.16
N HIS A 118 -25.78 -36.11 -0.85
CA HIS A 118 -24.84 -37.21 -0.73
C HIS A 118 -23.76 -36.92 0.32
N PHE A 119 -23.19 -35.71 0.30
CA PHE A 119 -22.21 -35.29 1.29
C PHE A 119 -22.83 -35.26 2.69
N LYS A 120 -23.99 -34.63 2.88
CA LYS A 120 -24.70 -34.59 4.17
C LYS A 120 -24.95 -35.99 4.74
N LYS A 121 -25.31 -36.96 3.90
CA LYS A 121 -25.61 -38.33 4.32
C LYS A 121 -24.36 -39.19 4.57
N ASN A 122 -23.26 -38.94 3.85
CA ASN A 122 -22.10 -39.84 3.82
C ASN A 122 -20.80 -39.16 4.27
N HIS A 123 -20.89 -38.06 5.03
CA HIS A 123 -19.76 -37.46 5.73
C HIS A 123 -19.83 -37.80 7.21
N SER A 124 -18.67 -38.09 7.80
CA SER A 124 -18.51 -38.23 9.24
C SER A 124 -17.08 -37.86 9.64
N ARG A 125 -16.81 -37.85 10.94
CA ARG A 125 -15.45 -37.73 11.47
C ARG A 125 -15.08 -38.99 12.21
N ASP A 126 -13.84 -39.43 12.04
CA ASP A 126 -13.28 -40.52 12.84
C ASP A 126 -12.94 -40.05 14.27
N SER A 127 -12.54 -40.98 15.14
CA SER A 127 -12.14 -40.67 16.53
C SER A 127 -10.90 -39.79 16.63
N THR A 128 -10.15 -39.60 15.54
CA THR A 128 -8.99 -38.69 15.45
C THR A 128 -9.34 -37.31 14.92
N GLY A 129 -10.61 -37.09 14.56
CA GLY A 129 -11.12 -35.83 14.01
C GLY A 129 -10.91 -35.67 12.50
N ARG A 130 -10.44 -36.69 11.79
CA ARG A 130 -10.31 -36.68 10.33
C ARG A 130 -11.66 -36.90 9.67
N TYR A 131 -11.90 -36.19 8.58
CA TYR A 131 -13.12 -36.35 7.79
C TYR A 131 -13.07 -37.64 6.97
N ILE A 132 -14.14 -38.42 7.08
CA ILE A 132 -14.45 -39.54 6.19
C ILE A 132 -15.58 -39.07 5.28
N VAL A 133 -15.34 -39.08 3.97
CA VAL A 133 -16.31 -38.63 2.96
C VAL A 133 -16.41 -39.70 1.90
N SER A 134 -17.63 -40.09 1.54
CA SER A 134 -17.88 -40.95 0.38
C SER A 134 -17.91 -40.13 -0.91
N MET A 135 -17.33 -40.65 -1.99
CA MET A 135 -17.36 -40.03 -3.32
C MET A 135 -18.68 -40.36 -4.03
N PRO A 136 -19.45 -39.34 -4.49
CA PRO A 136 -20.66 -39.59 -5.27
C PRO A 136 -20.29 -40.10 -6.68
N PHE A 137 -21.04 -41.08 -7.17
CA PHE A 137 -20.94 -41.52 -8.57
C PHE A 137 -21.97 -40.78 -9.43
N LYS A 138 -21.56 -40.31 -10.61
CA LYS A 138 -22.46 -39.65 -11.58
C LYS A 138 -23.44 -40.61 -12.26
N LYS A 139 -23.13 -41.91 -12.28
CA LYS A 139 -23.93 -43.00 -12.86
C LYS A 139 -23.90 -44.19 -11.91
N ASP A 140 -24.78 -45.16 -12.14
CA ASP A 140 -24.80 -46.40 -11.34
C ASP A 140 -23.41 -47.07 -11.38
N PRO A 141 -22.81 -47.42 -10.23
CA PRO A 141 -21.53 -48.12 -10.16
C PRO A 141 -21.49 -49.41 -10.98
N ASN A 142 -22.63 -50.07 -11.20
CA ASN A 142 -22.74 -51.27 -12.04
C ASN A 142 -22.42 -50.99 -13.52
N CYS A 143 -22.36 -49.73 -13.95
CA CYS A 143 -21.91 -49.35 -15.28
C CYS A 143 -20.38 -49.32 -15.45
N LEU A 144 -19.61 -49.58 -14.39
CA LEU A 144 -18.14 -49.53 -14.40
C LEU A 144 -17.46 -50.87 -14.67
N GLY A 145 -18.23 -51.95 -14.83
CA GLY A 145 -17.74 -53.31 -15.13
C GLY A 145 -17.40 -54.12 -13.88
#